data_AF-A0A379GG65-F1
#
_entry.id   AF-A0A379GG65-F1
#
_cell.length_a   1.000
_cell.length_b   1.000
_cell.length_c   1.000
_cell.angle_alpha   90.00
_cell.angle_beta   90.00
_cell.angle_gamma   90.00
#
_symmetry.space_group_name_H-M   'P 1'
#
loop_
_entity.id
_entity.type
_entity.pdbx_description
1 polymer ?
#
loop_
_entity_poly.entity_id
_entity_poly.type
_entity_poly.pdbx_seq_one_letter_code
_entity_poly.pdbx_strand_id
1 'polypeptide(L)'
;MNNWLNAKVIATIPIFIAVNIAACAIWLLDISQQSMPLILGIIAGGLVDLDNRLTGRLKNVFYTLIAFSISSLVVQISIGNSVQFTLLMTVITFLFTMVGAIGQRYSTIAFGTLVIALYTTLSYLPDTVWFINPIMILCGTLLYSITTLIVHLFFPNRPVQESMAKSFIALGEYLEAKARFFDPDDIEWLGHKEVNLAMKDSALIDAFNSARTALFYRIRGQHRHSRTTKMIRYYFAAQDIHERANSSLFNYQAIAEQLKNTDLIFRIQRLFELQAQACREIGLSLQQNKKYNYNNKVEKAILGLNQSFDLYAQAHPENEPLLLNLKTLIENLQAVEWQLSHLDQESQQNEHSGTAQIHTEQIRGLSNILYAIKSHCHFNSQLFRHAVRLSIVVFTSCTIVEFFQLDRGYWILLTSVFVCQPNYSATKMRLRQRIIGTILGVIIGSLLPYINPLLNYSWGLSSQPALYFSFSEVITTVFQLFLSRCKF
;
A
#
# COMPACT_ATOMS: atom_id res chain seq x y z
N MET A 1 25.13 5.38 -6.04
CA MET A 1 24.80 6.79 -5.78
C MET A 1 23.61 7.28 -6.65
N ASN A 2 22.47 6.59 -6.64
CA ASN A 2 21.20 7.08 -7.23
C ASN A 2 20.01 6.43 -6.49
N ASN A 3 19.92 6.69 -5.17
CA ASN A 3 18.84 6.20 -4.30
C ASN A 3 17.65 7.19 -4.20
N TRP A 4 17.66 8.26 -4.99
CA TRP A 4 16.76 9.41 -4.77
C TRP A 4 15.31 9.18 -5.24
N LEU A 5 15.07 8.22 -6.13
CA LEU A 5 13.73 7.87 -6.61
C LEU A 5 13.19 6.61 -5.93
N ASN A 6 13.11 6.66 -4.60
CA ASN A 6 12.36 5.68 -3.83
C ASN A 6 10.87 5.78 -4.19
N ALA A 7 10.15 4.67 -4.25
CA ALA A 7 8.73 4.68 -4.60
C ALA A 7 7.87 5.54 -3.68
N LYS A 8 8.25 5.63 -2.39
CA LYS A 8 7.62 6.56 -1.44
C LYS A 8 7.77 8.02 -1.90
N VAL A 9 8.91 8.39 -2.48
CA VAL A 9 9.15 9.72 -3.06
C VAL A 9 8.33 9.91 -4.33
N ILE A 10 8.30 8.91 -5.22
CA ILE A 10 7.48 8.98 -6.44
C ILE A 10 5.98 9.15 -6.10
N ALA A 11 5.51 8.51 -5.03
CA ALA A 11 4.14 8.65 -4.57
C ALA A 11 3.81 10.03 -3.96
N THR A 12 4.80 10.77 -3.45
CA THR A 12 4.60 12.13 -2.89
C THR A 12 4.74 13.24 -3.91
N ILE A 13 5.45 13.00 -5.02
CA ILE A 13 5.63 13.97 -6.12
C ILE A 13 4.30 14.56 -6.61
N PRO A 14 3.23 13.78 -6.90
CA PRO A 14 1.98 14.36 -7.38
C PRO A 14 1.32 15.32 -6.40
N ILE A 15 1.34 15.00 -5.10
CA ILE A 15 0.77 15.88 -4.06
C ILE A 15 1.59 17.17 -3.99
N PHE A 16 2.91 17.06 -3.97
CA PHE A 16 3.80 18.21 -3.90
C PHE A 16 3.60 19.16 -5.10
N ILE A 17 3.61 18.62 -6.32
CA ILE A 17 3.39 19.42 -7.53
C ILE A 17 2.00 20.06 -7.51
N ALA A 18 0.96 19.29 -7.17
CA ALA A 18 -0.41 19.78 -7.15
C ALA A 18 -0.60 20.95 -6.17
N VAL A 19 -0.07 20.83 -4.94
CA VAL A 19 -0.16 21.87 -3.91
C VAL A 19 0.62 23.13 -4.33
N ASN A 20 1.80 23.00 -4.93
CA ASN A 20 2.56 24.16 -5.41
C ASN A 20 1.86 24.88 -6.56
N ILE A 21 1.28 24.14 -7.51
CA ILE A 21 0.49 24.74 -8.61
C ILE A 21 -0.73 25.47 -8.01
N ALA A 22 -1.42 24.87 -7.05
CA ALA A 22 -2.56 25.50 -6.39
C ALA A 22 -2.16 26.77 -5.63
N ALA A 23 -1.06 26.75 -4.88
CA ALA A 23 -0.55 27.93 -4.18
C ALA A 23 -0.19 29.07 -5.15
N CYS A 24 0.47 28.74 -6.27
CA CYS A 24 0.79 29.72 -7.31
C CYS A 24 -0.48 30.27 -7.98
N ALA A 25 -1.49 29.44 -8.25
CA ALA A 25 -2.76 29.86 -8.81
C ALA A 25 -3.56 30.76 -7.86
N ILE A 26 -3.60 30.44 -6.56
CA ILE A 26 -4.24 31.28 -5.54
C ILE A 26 -3.57 32.66 -5.49
N TRP A 27 -2.25 32.71 -5.57
CA TRP A 27 -1.50 33.97 -5.57
C TRP A 27 -1.75 34.80 -6.83
N LEU A 28 -1.73 34.19 -8.02
CA LEU A 28 -1.94 34.90 -9.29
C LEU A 28 -3.37 35.43 -9.45
N LEU A 29 -4.36 34.72 -8.91
CA LEU A 29 -5.78 35.04 -9.06
C LEU A 29 -6.37 35.79 -7.87
N ASP A 30 -5.57 36.03 -6.81
CA ASP A 30 -5.95 36.68 -5.55
C ASP A 30 -7.19 36.07 -4.87
N ILE A 31 -7.37 34.75 -5.00
CA ILE A 31 -8.55 34.02 -4.45
C ILE A 31 -8.22 33.42 -3.08
N SER A 32 -7.72 34.25 -2.16
CA SER A 32 -7.28 33.81 -0.82
C SER A 32 -8.39 33.14 -0.01
N GLN A 33 -9.63 33.62 -0.14
CA GLN A 33 -10.82 33.09 0.56
C GLN A 33 -11.19 31.65 0.16
N GLN A 34 -10.81 31.20 -1.04
CA GLN A 34 -11.17 29.86 -1.57
C GLN A 34 -10.00 28.86 -1.53
N SER A 35 -8.89 29.24 -0.89
CA SER A 35 -7.70 28.41 -0.75
C SER A 35 -8.00 27.08 -0.04
N MET A 36 -8.79 27.14 1.03
CA MET A 36 -9.14 25.97 1.85
C MET A 36 -9.90 24.88 1.05
N PRO A 37 -11.03 25.17 0.38
CA PRO A 37 -11.73 24.15 -0.40
C PRO A 37 -10.89 23.59 -1.56
N LEU A 38 -10.01 24.41 -2.19
CA LEU A 38 -9.10 23.91 -3.25
C LEU A 38 -8.11 22.87 -2.71
N ILE A 39 -7.45 23.18 -1.59
CA ILE A 39 -6.47 22.29 -0.96
C ILE A 39 -7.14 21.01 -0.43
N LEU A 40 -8.31 21.12 0.20
CA LEU A 40 -9.09 19.96 0.65
C LEU A 40 -9.48 19.06 -0.53
N GLY A 41 -9.79 19.64 -1.69
CA GLY A 41 -10.02 18.91 -2.93
C GLY A 41 -8.81 18.11 -3.40
N ILE A 42 -7.60 18.68 -3.33
CA ILE A 42 -6.34 17.99 -3.66
C ILE A 42 -6.11 16.81 -2.71
N ILE A 43 -6.35 17.01 -1.42
CA ILE A 43 -6.18 15.98 -0.39
C ILE A 43 -7.16 14.83 -0.61
N ALA A 44 -8.44 15.14 -0.86
CA ALA A 44 -9.45 14.14 -1.14
C ALA A 44 -9.11 13.34 -2.42
N GLY A 45 -8.61 14.00 -3.46
CA GLY A 45 -8.10 13.32 -4.66
C GLY A 45 -6.97 12.34 -4.34
N GLY A 46 -6.02 12.74 -3.48
CA GLY A 46 -4.91 11.88 -3.04
C GLY A 46 -5.31 10.73 -2.12
N LEU A 47 -6.43 10.83 -1.41
CA LEU A 47 -6.99 9.74 -0.60
C LEU A 47 -7.68 8.67 -1.45
N VAL A 48 -8.23 9.07 -2.60
CA VAL A 48 -9.02 8.19 -3.47
C VAL A 48 -8.22 7.61 -4.63
N ASP A 49 -7.04 8.15 -4.91
CA ASP A 49 -6.19 7.60 -5.96
C ASP A 49 -5.83 6.14 -5.66
N LEU A 50 -6.18 5.31 -6.63
CA LEU A 50 -5.96 3.87 -6.61
C LEU A 50 -4.96 3.55 -7.71
N ASP A 51 -4.00 2.69 -7.39
CA ASP A 51 -3.01 2.20 -8.35
C ASP A 51 -3.64 1.32 -9.42
N ASN A 52 -4.14 1.98 -10.46
CA ASN A 52 -4.75 1.36 -11.63
C ASN A 52 -4.05 1.88 -12.90
N ARG A 53 -4.19 1.14 -14.00
CA ARG A 53 -3.76 1.57 -15.34
C ARG A 53 -4.35 2.93 -15.70
N LEU A 54 -3.69 3.71 -16.57
CA LEU A 54 -4.20 4.98 -17.13
C LEU A 54 -5.69 4.97 -17.49
N THR A 55 -6.18 3.96 -18.22
CA THR A 55 -7.60 3.86 -18.61
C THR A 55 -8.54 3.55 -17.43
N GLY A 56 -8.07 2.77 -16.45
CA GLY A 56 -8.79 2.51 -15.21
C GLY A 56 -8.79 3.72 -14.28
N ARG A 57 -7.68 4.45 -14.20
CA ARG A 57 -7.56 5.71 -13.46
C ARG A 57 -8.46 6.78 -14.06
N LEU A 58 -8.52 6.94 -15.38
CA LEU A 58 -9.46 7.88 -16.02
C LEU A 58 -10.93 7.54 -15.67
N LYS A 59 -11.30 6.25 -15.72
CA LYS A 59 -12.64 5.83 -15.28
C LYS A 59 -12.87 6.09 -13.79
N ASN A 60 -11.88 5.84 -12.95
CA ASN A 60 -11.96 6.15 -11.52
C ASN A 60 -12.14 7.64 -11.30
N VAL A 61 -11.31 8.48 -11.91
CA VAL A 61 -11.40 9.96 -11.83
C VAL A 61 -12.79 10.44 -12.25
N PHE A 62 -13.36 9.85 -13.31
CA PHE A 62 -14.72 10.15 -13.74
C PHE A 62 -15.76 9.81 -12.65
N TYR A 63 -15.74 8.57 -12.12
CA TYR A 63 -16.68 8.17 -11.06
C TYR A 63 -16.48 8.96 -9.77
N THR A 64 -15.24 9.31 -9.41
CA THR A 64 -14.94 10.11 -8.22
C THR A 64 -15.45 11.53 -8.36
N LEU A 65 -15.26 12.17 -9.53
CA LEU A 65 -15.76 13.53 -9.76
C LEU A 65 -17.29 13.59 -9.68
N ILE A 66 -17.99 12.58 -10.22
CA ILE A 66 -19.45 12.48 -10.11
C ILE A 66 -19.87 12.31 -8.65
N ALA A 67 -19.27 11.35 -7.93
CA ALA A 67 -19.62 11.08 -6.53
C ALA A 67 -19.34 12.29 -5.64
N PHE A 68 -18.19 12.95 -5.83
CA PHE A 68 -17.79 14.14 -5.10
C PHE A 68 -18.71 15.32 -5.40
N SER A 69 -19.10 15.50 -6.67
CA SER A 69 -20.01 16.57 -7.08
C SER A 69 -21.38 16.40 -6.44
N ILE A 70 -21.98 15.22 -6.54
CA ILE A 70 -23.29 14.92 -5.95
C ILE A 70 -23.22 15.10 -4.42
N SER A 71 -22.23 14.48 -3.77
CA SER A 71 -22.10 14.55 -2.32
C SER A 71 -21.89 15.98 -1.83
N SER A 72 -21.06 16.76 -2.52
CA SER A 72 -20.77 18.13 -2.13
C SER A 72 -21.97 19.05 -2.31
N LEU A 73 -22.71 18.94 -3.42
CA LEU A 73 -23.92 19.72 -3.66
C LEU A 73 -25.03 19.39 -2.67
N VAL A 74 -25.26 18.09 -2.41
CA VAL A 74 -26.31 17.64 -1.49
C VAL A 74 -26.06 18.13 -0.08
N VAL A 75 -24.80 18.06 0.39
CA VAL A 75 -24.43 18.62 1.70
C VAL A 75 -24.60 20.13 1.71
N GLN A 76 -24.07 20.83 0.70
CA GLN A 76 -24.12 22.29 0.64
C GLN A 76 -25.56 22.85 0.71
N ILE A 77 -26.51 22.20 0.01
CA ILE A 77 -27.94 22.59 0.03
C ILE A 77 -28.57 22.29 1.40
N SER A 78 -28.10 21.26 2.10
CA SER A 78 -28.62 20.87 3.41
C SER A 78 -28.06 21.71 4.56
N ILE A 79 -27.02 22.50 4.33
CA ILE A 79 -26.48 23.43 5.34
C ILE A 79 -27.53 24.53 5.57
N GLY A 80 -27.96 24.69 6.82
CA GLY A 80 -28.98 25.66 7.25
C GLY A 80 -30.16 25.04 7.99
N ASN A 81 -30.46 23.76 7.77
CA ASN A 81 -31.46 23.02 8.55
C ASN A 81 -30.80 21.86 9.31
N SER A 82 -30.65 22.02 10.62
CA SER A 82 -29.84 21.13 11.47
C SER A 82 -30.36 19.69 11.52
N VAL A 83 -31.68 19.49 11.57
CA VAL A 83 -32.27 18.13 11.58
C VAL A 83 -32.06 17.43 10.24
N GLN A 84 -32.25 18.17 9.14
CA GLN A 84 -32.04 17.64 7.78
C GLN A 84 -30.57 17.28 7.57
N PHE A 85 -29.65 18.13 8.02
CA PHE A 85 -28.21 17.89 7.94
C PHE A 85 -27.79 16.63 8.72
N THR A 86 -28.25 16.49 9.97
CA THR A 86 -27.93 15.32 10.80
C THR A 86 -28.44 14.03 10.16
N LEU A 87 -29.71 14.01 9.70
CA LEU A 87 -30.28 12.83 9.03
C LEU A 87 -29.54 12.51 7.73
N LEU A 88 -29.25 13.52 6.92
CA LEU A 88 -28.52 13.38 5.67
C LEU A 88 -27.13 12.78 5.90
N MET A 89 -26.37 13.33 6.84
CA MET A 89 -25.01 12.85 7.15
C MET A 89 -25.01 11.41 7.65
N THR A 90 -25.98 11.02 8.49
CA THR A 90 -26.13 9.62 8.92
C THR A 90 -26.45 8.69 7.76
N VAL A 91 -27.39 9.06 6.88
CA VAL A 91 -27.78 8.24 5.73
C VAL A 91 -26.63 8.11 4.73
N ILE A 92 -25.97 9.22 4.38
CA ILE A 92 -24.82 9.22 3.47
C ILE A 92 -23.66 8.38 4.03
N THR A 93 -23.40 8.48 5.33
CA THR A 93 -22.38 7.65 6.01
C THR A 93 -22.68 6.17 5.88
N PHE A 94 -23.93 5.76 6.14
CA PHE A 94 -24.33 4.37 6.02
C PHE A 94 -24.20 3.86 4.58
N LEU A 95 -24.76 4.61 3.62
CA LEU A 95 -24.77 4.24 2.21
C LEU A 95 -23.35 4.11 1.64
N PHE A 96 -22.49 5.11 1.84
CA PHE A 96 -21.12 5.06 1.32
C PHE A 96 -20.28 3.97 2.01
N THR A 97 -20.46 3.73 3.30
CA THR A 97 -19.76 2.61 3.96
C THR A 97 -20.18 1.26 3.38
N MET A 98 -21.48 1.10 3.05
CA MET A 98 -22.01 -0.12 2.43
C MET A 98 -21.57 -0.32 0.97
N VAL A 99 -21.42 0.76 0.20
CA VAL A 99 -20.85 0.71 -1.16
C VAL A 99 -19.43 0.11 -1.17
N GLY A 100 -18.71 0.19 -0.05
CA GLY A 100 -17.42 -0.47 0.13
C GLY A 100 -17.46 -2.00 0.05
N ALA A 101 -18.62 -2.64 0.20
CA ALA A 101 -18.78 -4.10 0.07
C ALA A 101 -18.62 -4.62 -1.37
N ILE A 102 -18.76 -3.75 -2.38
CA ILE A 102 -18.65 -4.12 -3.80
C ILE A 102 -17.19 -4.46 -4.18
N GLY A 103 -16.23 -3.93 -3.41
CA GLY A 103 -14.81 -4.21 -3.56
C GLY A 103 -13.93 -3.03 -3.17
N GLN A 104 -12.63 -3.29 -3.06
CA GLN A 104 -11.64 -2.32 -2.56
C GLN A 104 -11.67 -0.98 -3.31
N ARG A 105 -11.92 -1.01 -4.62
CA ARG A 105 -11.98 0.20 -5.46
C ARG A 105 -13.11 1.14 -5.05
N TYR A 106 -14.30 0.60 -4.88
CA TYR A 106 -15.47 1.39 -4.52
C TYR A 106 -15.43 1.82 -3.05
N SER A 107 -14.81 1.02 -2.17
CA SER A 107 -14.58 1.38 -0.77
C SER A 107 -13.76 2.66 -0.61
N THR A 108 -12.63 2.77 -1.32
CA THR A 108 -11.79 3.97 -1.25
C THR A 108 -12.52 5.20 -1.82
N ILE A 109 -13.25 5.05 -2.93
CA ILE A 109 -14.05 6.14 -3.52
C ILE A 109 -15.15 6.60 -2.56
N ALA A 110 -15.87 5.66 -1.96
CA ALA A 110 -16.96 5.96 -1.04
C ALA A 110 -16.46 6.62 0.26
N PHE A 111 -15.34 6.15 0.81
CA PHE A 111 -14.69 6.79 1.95
C PHE A 111 -14.25 8.22 1.62
N GLY A 112 -13.61 8.45 0.47
CA GLY A 112 -13.24 9.81 0.07
C GLY A 112 -14.44 10.72 -0.21
N THR A 113 -15.55 10.16 -0.69
CA THR A 113 -16.79 10.91 -0.93
C THR A 113 -17.40 11.35 0.40
N LEU A 114 -17.40 10.47 1.41
CA LEU A 114 -17.78 10.79 2.78
C LEU A 114 -16.87 11.88 3.37
N VAL A 115 -15.56 11.81 3.14
CA VAL A 115 -14.62 12.86 3.58
C VAL A 115 -14.92 14.20 2.92
N ILE A 116 -15.31 14.23 1.64
CA ILE A 116 -15.70 15.48 0.98
C ILE A 116 -16.99 16.05 1.55
N ALA A 117 -17.98 15.22 1.90
CA ALA A 117 -19.16 15.70 2.61
C ALA A 117 -18.80 16.45 3.92
N LEU A 118 -17.75 15.99 4.61
CA LEU A 118 -17.23 16.68 5.79
C LEU A 118 -16.47 17.96 5.43
N TYR A 119 -15.63 17.91 4.40
CA TYR A 119 -14.86 19.08 3.94
C TYR A 119 -15.74 20.20 3.40
N THR A 120 -16.88 19.90 2.80
CA THR A 120 -17.84 20.93 2.35
C THR A 120 -18.48 21.66 3.53
N THR A 121 -18.71 20.94 4.63
CA THR A 121 -19.18 21.55 5.88
C THR A 121 -18.07 22.42 6.49
N LEU A 122 -16.82 21.97 6.44
CA LEU A 122 -15.65 22.68 6.96
C LEU A 122 -15.34 23.98 6.20
N SER A 123 -15.46 23.97 4.87
CA SER A 123 -15.15 25.13 4.02
C SER A 123 -16.35 26.04 3.78
N TYR A 124 -17.47 25.81 4.46
CA TYR A 124 -18.67 26.63 4.29
C TYR A 124 -18.42 28.07 4.74
N LEU A 125 -18.58 29.02 3.82
CA LEU A 125 -18.54 30.45 4.08
C LEU A 125 -19.93 31.03 3.74
N PRO A 126 -20.63 31.68 4.68
CA PRO A 126 -21.97 32.21 4.44
C PRO A 126 -22.06 33.24 3.30
N ASP A 127 -20.97 33.97 3.05
CA ASP A 127 -20.92 35.10 2.11
C ASP A 127 -20.63 34.68 0.65
N THR A 128 -20.41 33.39 0.39
CA THR A 128 -20.05 32.88 -0.94
C THR A 128 -21.24 32.22 -1.63
N VAL A 129 -21.28 32.32 -2.96
CA VAL A 129 -22.34 31.66 -3.74
C VAL A 129 -22.26 30.15 -3.54
N TRP A 130 -23.41 29.51 -3.30
CA TRP A 130 -23.54 28.10 -2.92
C TRP A 130 -22.73 27.10 -3.78
N PHE A 131 -22.52 27.36 -5.07
CA PHE A 131 -21.78 26.44 -5.95
C PHE A 131 -20.25 26.63 -5.95
N ILE A 132 -19.71 27.73 -5.42
CA ILE A 132 -18.27 28.03 -5.50
C ILE A 132 -17.44 26.99 -4.74
N ASN A 133 -17.85 26.67 -3.51
CA ASN A 133 -17.16 25.68 -2.67
C ASN A 133 -17.10 24.29 -3.33
N PRO A 134 -18.23 23.70 -3.78
CA PRO A 134 -18.20 22.44 -4.54
C PRO A 134 -17.29 22.46 -5.76
N ILE A 135 -17.34 23.53 -6.56
CA ILE A 135 -16.50 23.64 -7.76
C ILE A 135 -15.03 23.70 -7.40
N MET A 136 -14.67 24.45 -6.35
CA MET A 136 -13.28 24.59 -5.92
C MET A 136 -12.70 23.27 -5.40
N ILE A 137 -13.48 22.48 -4.65
CA ILE A 137 -13.10 21.13 -4.23
C ILE A 137 -12.89 20.22 -5.44
N LEU A 138 -13.80 20.25 -6.42
CA LEU A 138 -13.68 19.46 -7.64
C LEU A 138 -12.46 19.86 -8.47
N CYS A 139 -12.18 21.16 -8.60
CA CYS A 139 -10.99 21.68 -9.26
C CYS A 139 -9.71 21.17 -8.57
N GLY A 140 -9.66 21.16 -7.24
CA GLY A 140 -8.54 20.61 -6.48
C GLY A 140 -8.34 19.11 -6.73
N THR A 141 -9.43 18.33 -6.69
CA THR A 141 -9.40 16.90 -7.00
C THR A 141 -8.94 16.63 -8.44
N LEU A 142 -9.42 17.42 -9.39
CA LEU A 142 -9.08 17.31 -10.81
C LEU A 142 -7.60 17.66 -11.04
N LEU A 143 -7.10 18.73 -10.43
CA LEU A 143 -5.70 19.16 -10.50
C LEU A 143 -4.76 18.06 -9.96
N TYR A 144 -5.10 17.47 -8.82
CA TYR A 144 -4.37 16.31 -8.31
C TYR A 144 -4.40 15.13 -9.30
N SER A 145 -5.60 14.82 -9.83
CA SER A 145 -5.82 13.72 -10.78
C SER A 145 -5.03 13.88 -12.08
N ILE A 146 -4.93 15.09 -12.62
CA ILE A 146 -4.09 15.40 -13.79
C ILE A 146 -2.62 15.21 -13.44
N THR A 147 -2.19 15.73 -12.29
CA THR A 147 -0.79 15.64 -11.87
C THR A 147 -0.35 14.18 -11.66
N THR A 148 -1.17 13.34 -11.03
CA THR A 148 -0.86 11.89 -10.89
C THR A 148 -0.84 11.18 -12.25
N LEU A 149 -1.71 11.55 -13.20
CA LEU A 149 -1.69 11.00 -14.56
C LEU A 149 -0.41 11.38 -15.30
N ILE A 150 0.05 12.63 -15.19
CA ILE A 150 1.31 13.10 -15.80
C ILE A 150 2.50 12.34 -15.22
N VAL A 151 2.62 12.26 -13.88
CA VAL A 151 3.72 11.53 -13.22
C VAL A 151 3.72 10.05 -13.64
N HIS A 152 2.55 9.43 -13.75
CA HIS A 152 2.44 8.04 -14.19
C HIS A 152 2.82 7.85 -15.67
N LEU A 153 2.56 8.84 -16.53
CA LEU A 153 3.00 8.82 -17.92
C LEU A 153 4.54 8.81 -18.02
N PHE A 154 5.23 9.54 -17.14
CA PHE A 154 6.69 9.53 -17.07
C PHE A 154 7.27 8.25 -16.44
N PHE A 155 6.55 7.57 -15.53
CA PHE A 155 7.04 6.39 -14.81
C PHE A 155 6.11 5.16 -14.87
N PRO A 156 5.78 4.62 -16.07
CA PRO A 156 4.73 3.59 -16.22
C PRO A 156 5.08 2.21 -15.64
N ASN A 157 6.38 1.90 -15.42
CA ASN A 157 6.83 0.56 -15.04
C ASN A 157 7.18 0.38 -13.57
N ARG A 158 7.31 1.49 -12.83
CA ARG A 158 7.79 1.47 -11.45
C ARG A 158 6.91 0.66 -10.47
N PRO A 159 5.56 0.73 -10.49
CA PRO A 159 4.78 0.02 -9.47
C PRO A 159 4.91 -1.51 -9.60
N VAL A 160 4.91 -2.05 -10.83
CA VAL A 160 5.09 -3.49 -11.06
C VAL A 160 6.49 -3.95 -10.64
N GLN A 161 7.53 -3.17 -10.98
CA GLN A 161 8.90 -3.46 -10.59
C GLN A 161 9.08 -3.46 -9.07
N GLU A 162 8.43 -2.52 -8.37
CA GLU A 162 8.52 -2.42 -6.92
C GLU A 162 7.78 -3.56 -6.22
N SER A 163 6.56 -3.90 -6.66
CA SER A 163 5.84 -5.06 -6.11
C SER A 163 6.61 -6.36 -6.35
N MET A 164 7.25 -6.49 -7.52
CA MET A 164 8.14 -7.63 -7.80
C MET A 164 9.36 -7.65 -6.88
N ALA A 165 10.02 -6.50 -6.71
CA ALA A 165 11.16 -6.38 -5.80
C ALA A 165 10.81 -6.74 -4.36
N LYS A 166 9.65 -6.27 -3.85
CA LYS A 166 9.14 -6.64 -2.53
C LYS A 166 8.91 -8.15 -2.41
N SER A 167 8.43 -8.79 -3.46
CA SER A 167 8.23 -10.24 -3.50
C SER A 167 9.55 -11.00 -3.36
N PHE A 168 10.59 -10.62 -4.11
CA PHE A 168 11.92 -11.23 -3.98
C PHE A 168 12.59 -10.96 -2.62
N ILE A 169 12.41 -9.76 -2.05
CA ILE A 169 12.92 -9.46 -0.69
C ILE A 169 12.22 -10.34 0.35
N ALA A 170 10.88 -10.43 0.29
CA ALA A 170 10.10 -11.29 1.19
C ALA A 170 10.45 -12.77 1.01
N LEU A 171 10.72 -13.22 -0.22
CA LEU A 171 11.17 -14.58 -0.52
C LEU A 171 12.54 -14.84 0.12
N GLY A 172 13.46 -13.87 0.05
CA GLY A 172 14.75 -13.96 0.75
C GLY A 172 14.58 -14.04 2.28
N GLU A 173 13.67 -13.27 2.87
CA GLU A 173 13.36 -13.38 4.30
C GLU A 173 12.74 -14.73 4.68
N TYR A 174 11.90 -15.30 3.82
CA TYR A 174 11.35 -16.64 3.99
C TYR A 174 12.45 -17.71 3.94
N LEU A 175 13.34 -17.68 2.93
CA LEU A 175 14.47 -18.61 2.81
C LEU A 175 15.44 -18.51 3.98
N GLU A 176 15.73 -17.30 4.47
CA GLU A 176 16.56 -17.08 5.66
C GLU A 176 15.89 -17.61 6.93
N ALA A 177 14.57 -17.43 7.08
CA ALA A 177 13.82 -18.03 8.18
C ALA A 177 13.85 -19.57 8.11
N LYS A 178 13.77 -20.13 6.89
CA LYS A 178 13.87 -21.57 6.66
C LYS A 178 15.27 -22.13 6.91
N ALA A 179 16.32 -21.36 6.62
CA ALA A 179 17.70 -21.74 6.90
C ALA A 179 17.92 -22.08 8.39
N ARG A 180 17.27 -21.33 9.29
CA ARG A 180 17.39 -21.52 10.75
C ARG A 180 16.86 -22.86 11.26
N PHE A 181 16.09 -23.60 10.47
CA PHE A 181 15.66 -24.96 10.82
C PHE A 181 16.79 -25.98 10.70
N PHE A 182 17.85 -25.64 9.98
CA PHE A 182 19.05 -26.46 9.80
C PHE A 182 20.19 -26.04 10.74
N ASP A 183 19.88 -25.28 11.79
CA ASP A 183 20.81 -24.98 12.88
C ASP A 183 20.63 -26.03 14.00
N PRO A 184 21.62 -26.91 14.24
CA PRO A 184 21.50 -28.01 15.18
C PRO A 184 21.57 -27.58 16.66
N ASP A 185 21.95 -26.33 16.95
CA ASP A 185 22.10 -25.85 18.34
C ASP A 185 20.80 -25.26 18.91
N ASP A 186 19.85 -24.89 18.04
CA ASP A 186 18.61 -24.18 18.39
C ASP A 186 17.36 -25.09 18.25
N ILE A 187 17.46 -26.38 18.56
CA ILE A 187 16.35 -27.35 18.43
C ILE A 187 15.22 -27.06 19.43
N GLU A 188 15.55 -26.60 20.64
CA GLU A 188 14.56 -26.30 21.70
C GLU A 188 13.57 -25.19 21.29
N TRP A 189 13.93 -24.34 20.34
CA TRP A 189 13.15 -23.20 19.87
C TRP A 189 12.35 -23.47 18.59
N LEU A 190 12.19 -24.75 18.19
CA LEU A 190 11.48 -25.14 16.96
C LEU A 190 10.09 -24.50 16.84
N GLY A 191 9.28 -24.50 17.89
CA GLY A 191 7.94 -23.87 17.84
C GLY A 191 7.98 -22.37 17.55
N HIS A 192 8.98 -21.64 18.07
CA HIS A 192 9.16 -20.23 17.74
C HIS A 192 9.64 -20.04 16.28
N LYS A 193 10.49 -20.93 15.78
CA LYS A 193 10.92 -20.94 14.37
C LYS A 193 9.73 -21.19 13.42
N GLU A 194 8.82 -22.09 13.77
CA GLU A 194 7.59 -22.37 13.02
C GLU A 194 6.67 -21.15 12.95
N VAL A 195 6.42 -20.49 14.08
CA VAL A 195 5.62 -19.25 14.12
C VAL A 195 6.26 -18.16 13.26
N ASN A 196 7.57 -17.96 13.38
CA ASN A 196 8.29 -16.96 12.58
C ASN A 196 8.24 -17.31 11.07
N LEU A 197 8.43 -18.58 10.71
CA LEU A 197 8.32 -19.04 9.32
C LEU A 197 6.92 -18.78 8.76
N ALA A 198 5.86 -19.11 9.51
CA ALA A 198 4.48 -18.84 9.12
C ALA A 198 4.19 -17.34 8.94
N MET A 199 4.75 -16.48 9.81
CA MET A 199 4.65 -15.03 9.65
C MET A 199 5.36 -14.54 8.39
N LYS A 200 6.55 -15.06 8.08
CA LYS A 200 7.28 -14.73 6.84
C LYS A 200 6.57 -15.25 5.60
N ASP A 201 5.98 -16.44 5.66
CA ASP A 201 5.17 -17.02 4.60
C ASP A 201 3.93 -16.17 4.30
N SER A 202 3.20 -15.74 5.34
CA SER A 202 2.06 -14.82 5.17
C SER A 202 2.49 -13.50 4.51
N ALA A 203 3.63 -12.93 4.92
CA ALA A 203 4.14 -11.70 4.33
C ALA A 203 4.57 -11.89 2.86
N LEU A 204 5.14 -13.04 2.52
CA LEU A 204 5.50 -13.42 1.15
C LEU A 204 4.25 -13.57 0.27
N ILE A 205 3.22 -14.27 0.76
CA ILE A 205 1.95 -14.45 0.06
C ILE A 205 1.27 -13.09 -0.19
N ASP A 206 1.29 -12.17 0.78
CA ASP A 206 0.79 -10.80 0.60
C ASP A 206 1.58 -10.02 -0.46
N ALA A 207 2.90 -10.19 -0.49
CA ALA A 207 3.76 -9.59 -1.51
C ALA A 207 3.46 -10.17 -2.91
N PHE A 208 3.30 -11.48 -3.04
CA PHE A 208 2.90 -12.15 -4.28
C PHE A 208 1.51 -11.72 -4.76
N ASN A 209 0.54 -11.59 -3.85
CA ASN A 209 -0.79 -11.09 -4.19
C ASN A 209 -0.74 -9.65 -4.72
N SER A 210 0.11 -8.81 -4.11
CA SER A 210 0.34 -7.44 -4.57
C SER A 210 1.00 -7.42 -5.95
N ALA A 211 2.03 -8.23 -6.18
CA ALA A 211 2.72 -8.34 -7.46
C ALA A 211 1.81 -8.89 -8.57
N ARG A 212 1.04 -9.93 -8.28
CA ARG A 212 0.03 -10.51 -9.19
C ARG A 212 -1.01 -9.48 -9.59
N THR A 213 -1.54 -8.73 -8.63
CA THR A 213 -2.51 -7.67 -8.90
C THR A 213 -1.92 -6.58 -9.79
N ALA A 214 -0.69 -6.14 -9.51
CA ALA A 214 0.03 -5.16 -10.32
C ALA A 214 0.31 -5.65 -11.76
N LEU A 215 0.72 -6.92 -11.91
CA LEU A 215 0.95 -7.57 -13.20
C LEU A 215 -0.35 -7.73 -14.01
N PHE A 216 -1.41 -8.21 -13.38
CA PHE A 216 -2.70 -8.46 -14.03
C PHE A 216 -3.28 -7.21 -14.70
N TYR A 217 -3.25 -6.07 -14.00
CA TYR A 217 -3.75 -4.81 -14.56
C TYR A 217 -2.99 -4.35 -15.80
N ARG A 218 -1.76 -4.83 -15.98
CA ARG A 218 -0.91 -4.51 -17.13
C ARG A 218 -1.07 -5.50 -18.28
N ILE A 219 -1.12 -6.80 -17.99
CA ILE A 219 -1.24 -7.90 -18.98
C ILE A 219 -2.47 -7.72 -19.88
N ARG A 220 -3.59 -7.26 -19.30
CA ARG A 220 -4.88 -7.08 -20.01
C ARG A 220 -4.87 -6.08 -21.18
N GLY A 221 -3.78 -5.34 -21.41
CA GLY A 221 -3.71 -4.35 -22.48
C GLY A 221 -2.48 -4.42 -23.40
N GLN A 222 -1.41 -5.08 -22.98
CA GLN A 222 -0.13 -5.07 -23.69
C GLN A 222 0.62 -6.39 -23.46
N HIS A 223 0.20 -7.47 -24.14
CA HIS A 223 0.98 -8.73 -24.19
C HIS A 223 2.31 -8.59 -24.95
N ARG A 224 2.56 -7.44 -25.61
CA ARG A 224 3.66 -7.26 -26.57
C ARG A 224 4.93 -6.58 -26.03
N HIS A 225 4.96 -6.11 -24.77
CA HIS A 225 6.11 -5.34 -24.29
C HIS A 225 7.12 -6.23 -23.55
N SER A 226 8.36 -6.31 -24.05
CA SER A 226 9.47 -7.13 -23.49
C SER A 226 9.65 -6.99 -21.96
N ARG A 227 9.55 -5.75 -21.42
CA ARG A 227 9.61 -5.50 -19.98
C ARG A 227 8.48 -6.15 -19.16
N THR A 228 7.28 -6.26 -19.70
CA THR A 228 6.16 -6.95 -19.02
C THR A 228 6.36 -8.45 -19.01
N THR A 229 6.79 -9.02 -20.14
CA THR A 229 7.17 -10.43 -20.24
C THR A 229 8.27 -10.77 -19.24
N LYS A 230 9.29 -9.90 -19.11
CA LYS A 230 10.33 -10.03 -18.08
C LYS A 230 9.71 -10.12 -16.67
N MET A 231 8.83 -9.20 -16.29
CA MET A 231 8.21 -9.23 -14.96
C MET A 231 7.33 -10.48 -14.72
N ILE A 232 6.69 -11.02 -15.75
CA ILE A 232 5.93 -12.28 -15.65
C ILE A 232 6.87 -13.45 -15.37
N ARG A 233 8.01 -13.54 -16.05
CA ARG A 233 9.02 -14.59 -15.78
C ARG A 233 9.54 -14.51 -14.35
N TYR A 234 9.83 -13.30 -13.89
CA TYR A 234 10.25 -13.06 -12.51
C TYR A 234 9.20 -13.52 -11.50
N TYR A 235 7.91 -13.30 -11.79
CA TYR A 235 6.81 -13.75 -10.95
C TYR A 235 6.78 -15.28 -10.84
N PHE A 236 6.77 -15.97 -11.97
CA PHE A 236 6.70 -17.44 -11.99
C PHE A 236 7.97 -18.06 -11.39
N ALA A 237 9.15 -17.52 -11.68
CA ALA A 237 10.38 -17.98 -11.04
C ALA A 237 10.32 -17.82 -9.52
N ALA A 238 9.84 -16.70 -8.99
CA ALA A 238 9.70 -16.52 -7.54
C ALA A 238 8.67 -17.49 -6.92
N GLN A 239 7.57 -17.77 -7.63
CA GLN A 239 6.56 -18.73 -7.18
C GLN A 239 7.11 -20.16 -7.16
N ASP A 240 7.77 -20.59 -8.24
CA ASP A 240 8.39 -21.92 -8.33
C ASP A 240 9.46 -22.11 -7.24
N ILE A 241 10.25 -21.06 -6.95
CA ILE A 241 11.24 -21.10 -5.86
C ILE A 241 10.52 -21.27 -4.52
N HIS A 242 9.42 -20.55 -4.27
CA HIS A 242 8.64 -20.71 -3.05
C HIS A 242 8.04 -22.11 -2.93
N GLU A 243 7.45 -22.66 -3.99
CA GLU A 243 6.87 -24.01 -3.99
C GLU A 243 7.92 -25.09 -3.68
N ARG A 244 9.10 -25.00 -4.33
CA ARG A 244 10.23 -25.90 -4.07
C ARG A 244 10.78 -25.74 -2.66
N ALA A 245 10.97 -24.49 -2.23
CA ALA A 245 11.45 -24.22 -0.89
C ALA A 245 10.45 -24.67 0.17
N ASN A 246 9.14 -24.55 -0.06
CA ASN A 246 8.09 -24.91 0.89
C ASN A 246 7.81 -26.42 0.98
N SER A 247 8.39 -27.23 0.09
CA SER A 247 8.24 -28.69 0.11
C SER A 247 8.63 -29.25 1.49
N SER A 248 7.65 -29.79 2.22
CA SER A 248 7.79 -30.27 3.60
C SER A 248 8.01 -31.78 3.62
N LEU A 249 9.26 -32.22 3.43
CA LEU A 249 9.59 -33.65 3.44
C LEU A 249 10.10 -34.16 4.81
N PHE A 250 10.12 -33.34 5.86
CA PHE A 250 11.00 -33.59 7.00
C PHE A 250 10.40 -33.31 8.37
N ASN A 251 10.75 -34.18 9.32
CA ASN A 251 10.76 -33.83 10.73
C ASN A 251 12.09 -33.15 11.06
N TYR A 252 12.08 -31.83 11.23
CA TYR A 252 13.27 -31.02 11.49
C TYR A 252 14.03 -31.45 12.74
N GLN A 253 13.33 -31.95 13.76
CA GLN A 253 13.96 -32.45 14.98
C GLN A 253 14.82 -33.69 14.70
N ALA A 254 14.27 -34.66 13.96
CA ALA A 254 14.99 -35.89 13.63
C ALA A 254 16.24 -35.62 12.78
N ILE A 255 16.15 -34.66 11.85
CA ILE A 255 17.29 -34.25 11.02
C ILE A 255 18.37 -33.57 11.86
N ALA A 256 17.97 -32.64 12.72
CA ALA A 256 18.91 -31.90 13.55
C ALA A 256 19.66 -32.86 14.50
N GLU A 257 18.97 -33.84 15.08
CA GLU A 257 19.59 -34.86 15.94
C GLU A 257 20.53 -35.80 15.16
N GLN A 258 20.11 -36.32 14.00
CA GLN A 258 20.88 -37.28 13.21
C GLN A 258 22.09 -36.64 12.48
N LEU A 259 21.95 -35.38 12.06
CA LEU A 259 22.99 -34.67 11.31
C LEU A 259 23.83 -33.71 12.17
N LYS A 260 23.59 -33.61 13.48
CA LYS A 260 24.27 -32.67 14.39
C LYS A 260 25.79 -32.65 14.24
N ASN A 261 26.39 -33.83 14.06
CA ASN A 261 27.84 -34.00 13.99
C ASN A 261 28.38 -34.06 12.55
N THR A 262 27.55 -33.71 11.56
CA THR A 262 27.91 -33.75 10.13
C THR A 262 27.98 -32.35 9.56
N ASP A 263 28.85 -32.15 8.57
CA ASP A 263 28.94 -30.87 7.86
C ASP A 263 27.74 -30.61 6.93
N LEU A 264 26.94 -31.64 6.63
CA LEU A 264 25.80 -31.58 5.71
C LEU A 264 24.76 -30.55 6.16
N ILE A 265 24.38 -30.55 7.44
CA ILE A 265 23.35 -29.67 7.98
C ILE A 265 23.73 -28.18 7.82
N PHE A 266 24.99 -27.86 8.11
CA PHE A 266 25.54 -26.51 7.96
C PHE A 266 25.69 -26.10 6.49
N ARG A 267 26.01 -27.03 5.59
CA ARG A 267 26.07 -26.75 4.14
C ARG A 267 24.69 -26.47 3.55
N ILE A 268 23.66 -27.19 4.00
CA ILE A 268 22.27 -26.94 3.62
C ILE A 268 21.84 -25.57 4.14
N GLN A 269 22.08 -25.27 5.42
CA GLN A 269 21.83 -23.95 6.01
C GLN A 269 22.49 -22.85 5.19
N ARG A 270 23.79 -23.02 4.89
CA ARG A 270 24.56 -22.05 4.12
C ARG A 270 24.02 -21.84 2.71
N LEU A 271 23.52 -22.89 2.06
CA LEU A 271 22.94 -22.78 0.72
C LEU A 271 21.64 -21.97 0.74
N PHE A 272 20.76 -22.20 1.73
CA PHE A 272 19.56 -21.37 1.93
C PHE A 272 19.92 -19.89 2.17
N GLU A 273 20.93 -19.60 2.99
CA GLU A 273 21.39 -18.23 3.24
C GLU A 273 21.90 -17.54 1.97
N LEU A 274 22.68 -18.25 1.16
CA LEU A 274 23.20 -17.72 -0.11
C LEU A 274 22.08 -17.45 -1.13
N GLN A 275 21.10 -18.35 -1.22
CA GLN A 275 19.92 -18.17 -2.07
C GLN A 275 19.02 -17.03 -1.56
N ALA A 276 18.87 -16.88 -0.24
CA ALA A 276 18.18 -15.76 0.37
C ALA A 276 18.85 -14.43 0.01
N GLN A 277 20.19 -14.38 0.06
CA GLN A 277 20.96 -13.22 -0.36
C GLN A 277 20.78 -12.93 -1.87
N ALA A 278 20.82 -13.95 -2.73
CA ALA A 278 20.56 -13.78 -4.16
C ALA A 278 19.17 -13.19 -4.42
N CYS A 279 18.13 -13.66 -3.72
CA CYS A 279 16.78 -13.10 -3.79
C CYS A 279 16.75 -11.61 -3.40
N ARG A 280 17.44 -11.23 -2.31
CA ARG A 280 17.58 -9.82 -1.89
C ARG A 280 18.29 -8.97 -2.93
N GLU A 281 19.38 -9.47 -3.52
CA GLU A 281 20.13 -8.78 -4.57
C GLU A 281 19.29 -8.59 -5.85
N ILE A 282 18.47 -9.57 -6.23
CA ILE A 282 17.48 -9.43 -7.30
C ILE A 282 16.47 -8.33 -6.95
N GLY A 283 15.91 -8.35 -5.74
CA GLY A 283 14.99 -7.31 -5.27
C GLY A 283 15.60 -5.90 -5.34
N LEU A 284 16.84 -5.74 -4.90
CA LEU A 284 17.57 -4.48 -4.95
C LEU A 284 17.89 -4.04 -6.40
N SER A 285 18.29 -4.96 -7.27
CA SER A 285 18.58 -4.67 -8.68
C SER A 285 17.32 -4.23 -9.43
N LEU A 286 16.16 -4.84 -9.15
CA LEU A 286 14.86 -4.43 -9.67
C LEU A 286 14.47 -3.01 -9.23
N GLN A 287 14.68 -2.65 -7.96
CA GLN A 287 14.41 -1.30 -7.46
C GLN A 287 15.31 -0.25 -8.14
N GLN A 288 16.59 -0.58 -8.31
CA GLN A 288 17.57 0.31 -8.93
C GLN A 288 17.54 0.29 -10.46
N ASN A 289 16.72 -0.59 -11.07
CA ASN A 289 16.68 -0.84 -12.51
C ASN A 289 18.07 -1.16 -13.08
N LYS A 290 18.85 -1.97 -12.36
CA LYS A 290 20.16 -2.50 -12.75
C LYS A 290 20.05 -3.97 -13.14
N LYS A 291 21.02 -4.49 -13.88
CA LYS A 291 21.15 -5.93 -14.15
C LYS A 291 21.58 -6.66 -12.87
N TYR A 292 21.01 -7.83 -12.63
CA TYR A 292 21.46 -8.71 -11.57
C TYR A 292 22.76 -9.39 -12.01
N ASN A 293 23.79 -9.34 -11.16
CA ASN A 293 25.05 -10.04 -11.40
C ASN A 293 25.08 -11.26 -10.49
N TYR A 294 25.02 -12.43 -11.11
CA TYR A 294 25.09 -13.70 -10.39
C TYR A 294 26.44 -13.86 -9.67
N ASN A 295 26.40 -14.44 -8.48
CA ASN A 295 27.57 -14.65 -7.64
C ASN A 295 27.99 -16.12 -7.64
N ASN A 296 29.15 -16.42 -8.22
CA ASN A 296 29.69 -17.79 -8.35
C ASN A 296 29.95 -18.51 -7.01
N LYS A 297 29.74 -17.87 -5.86
CA LYS A 297 29.82 -18.52 -4.54
C LYS A 297 28.77 -19.63 -4.36
N VAL A 298 27.58 -19.51 -4.96
CA VAL A 298 26.50 -20.48 -4.75
C VAL A 298 26.82 -21.81 -5.44
N GLU A 299 27.33 -21.75 -6.67
CA GLU A 299 27.79 -22.93 -7.42
C GLU A 299 28.85 -23.73 -6.64
N LYS A 300 29.83 -23.05 -6.02
CA LYS A 300 30.83 -23.69 -5.16
C LYS A 300 30.20 -24.36 -3.94
N ALA A 301 29.18 -23.74 -3.34
CA ALA A 301 28.48 -24.29 -2.19
C ALA A 301 27.69 -25.56 -2.56
N ILE A 302 27.06 -25.59 -3.74
CA ILE A 302 26.36 -26.77 -4.28
C ILE A 302 27.32 -27.94 -4.50
N LEU A 303 28.47 -27.68 -5.13
CA LEU A 303 29.48 -28.72 -5.35
C LEU A 303 29.95 -29.33 -4.01
N GLY A 304 30.23 -28.49 -3.02
CA GLY A 304 30.62 -28.96 -1.69
C GLY A 304 29.51 -29.70 -0.94
N LEU A 305 28.25 -29.31 -1.15
CA LEU A 305 27.08 -30.00 -0.58
C LEU A 305 26.90 -31.40 -1.18
N ASN A 306 27.02 -31.53 -2.50
CA ASN A 306 26.93 -32.84 -3.17
C ASN A 306 28.04 -33.79 -2.70
N GLN A 307 29.27 -33.29 -2.59
CA GLN A 307 30.39 -34.10 -2.09
C GLN A 307 30.16 -34.58 -0.65
N SER A 308 29.69 -33.70 0.23
CA SER A 308 29.36 -34.06 1.63
C SER A 308 28.19 -35.05 1.69
N PHE A 309 27.17 -34.90 0.83
CA PHE A 309 26.06 -35.83 0.71
C PHE A 309 26.52 -37.23 0.27
N ASP A 310 27.34 -37.31 -0.77
CA ASP A 310 27.84 -38.60 -1.29
C ASP A 310 28.66 -39.35 -0.23
N LEU A 311 29.50 -38.64 0.52
CA LEU A 311 30.25 -39.21 1.65
C LEU A 311 29.33 -39.72 2.77
N TYR A 312 28.31 -38.93 3.12
CA TYR A 312 27.34 -39.33 4.14
C TYR A 312 26.52 -40.55 3.72
N ALA A 313 26.07 -40.59 2.47
CA ALA A 313 25.31 -41.70 1.89
C ALA A 313 26.09 -43.01 1.86
N GLN A 314 27.40 -42.95 1.55
CA GLN A 314 28.28 -44.12 1.60
C GLN A 314 28.51 -44.63 3.02
N ALA A 315 28.60 -43.73 4.01
CA ALA A 315 28.84 -44.09 5.40
C ALA A 315 27.59 -44.66 6.12
N HIS A 316 26.39 -44.29 5.68
CA HIS A 316 25.13 -44.66 6.35
C HIS A 316 24.09 -45.28 5.38
N PRO A 317 24.39 -46.41 4.71
CA PRO A 317 23.49 -47.01 3.74
C PRO A 317 22.17 -47.51 4.35
N GLU A 318 22.10 -47.70 5.68
CA GLU A 318 20.93 -48.24 6.38
C GLU A 318 19.79 -47.22 6.53
N ASN A 319 20.05 -45.92 6.38
CA ASN A 319 19.07 -44.84 6.55
C ASN A 319 18.44 -44.38 5.22
N GLU A 320 18.00 -45.33 4.38
CA GLU A 320 17.41 -45.08 3.06
C GLU A 320 16.34 -43.94 3.01
N PRO A 321 15.35 -43.84 3.93
CA PRO A 321 14.34 -42.79 3.85
C PRO A 321 14.91 -41.38 4.09
N LEU A 322 15.90 -41.24 4.98
CA LEU A 322 16.56 -39.95 5.24
C LEU A 322 17.37 -39.52 4.01
N LEU A 323 18.12 -40.46 3.42
CA LEU A 323 18.94 -40.21 2.23
C LEU A 323 18.08 -39.77 1.05
N LEU A 324 16.92 -40.40 0.83
CA LEU A 324 15.98 -40.00 -0.22
C LEU A 324 15.49 -38.57 0.00
N ASN A 325 15.03 -38.25 1.21
CA ASN A 325 14.50 -36.93 1.48
C ASN A 325 15.60 -35.85 1.35
N LEU A 326 16.81 -36.10 1.87
CA LEU A 326 17.96 -35.21 1.71
C LEU A 326 18.33 -35.00 0.24
N LYS A 327 18.32 -36.06 -0.56
CA LYS A 327 18.55 -35.97 -2.01
C LYS A 327 17.50 -35.07 -2.67
N THR A 328 16.21 -35.28 -2.37
CA THR A 328 15.13 -34.43 -2.91
C THR A 328 15.29 -32.96 -2.49
N LEU A 329 15.72 -32.68 -1.26
CA LEU A 329 16.00 -31.32 -0.83
C LEU A 329 17.17 -30.70 -1.59
N ILE A 330 18.26 -31.44 -1.77
CA ILE A 330 19.42 -30.97 -2.53
C ILE A 330 19.03 -30.69 -3.99
N GLU A 331 18.27 -31.60 -4.62
CA GLU A 331 17.73 -31.41 -5.97
C GLU A 331 16.84 -30.17 -6.07
N ASN A 332 15.95 -29.95 -5.09
CA ASN A 332 15.12 -28.74 -5.02
C ASN A 332 15.98 -27.47 -4.89
N LEU A 333 17.00 -27.47 -4.04
CA LEU A 333 17.91 -26.34 -3.86
C LEU A 333 18.74 -26.06 -5.12
N GLN A 334 19.21 -27.11 -5.81
CA GLN A 334 19.90 -26.97 -7.10
C GLN A 334 18.98 -26.39 -8.18
N ALA A 335 17.72 -26.83 -8.20
CA ALA A 335 16.74 -26.34 -9.16
C ALA A 335 16.37 -24.86 -8.90
N VAL A 336 16.30 -24.44 -7.63
CA VAL A 336 16.17 -23.02 -7.23
C VAL A 336 17.38 -22.21 -7.73
N GLU A 337 18.60 -22.74 -7.56
CA GLU A 337 19.81 -22.07 -8.00
C GLU A 337 19.88 -21.91 -9.52
N TRP A 338 19.51 -22.96 -10.26
CA TRP A 338 19.42 -22.88 -11.72
C TRP A 338 18.46 -21.77 -12.18
N GLN A 339 17.31 -21.63 -11.52
CA GLN A 339 16.36 -20.55 -11.81
C GLN A 339 16.95 -19.16 -11.50
N LEU A 340 17.60 -18.99 -10.35
CA LEU A 340 18.20 -17.72 -9.93
C LEU A 340 19.33 -17.25 -10.86
N SER A 341 20.17 -18.18 -11.31
CA SER A 341 21.30 -17.87 -12.21
C SER A 341 20.87 -17.51 -13.64
N HIS A 342 19.79 -18.09 -14.16
CA HIS A 342 19.32 -17.88 -15.54
C HIS A 342 18.23 -16.80 -15.68
N LEU A 343 17.74 -16.27 -14.56
CA LEU A 343 16.61 -15.33 -14.47
C LEU A 343 16.76 -14.07 -15.35
N ASP A 344 17.99 -13.58 -15.54
CA ASP A 344 18.28 -12.39 -16.37
C ASP A 344 18.78 -12.74 -17.79
N GLN A 345 19.32 -13.94 -18.01
CA GLN A 345 19.97 -14.36 -19.26
C GLN A 345 18.97 -14.77 -20.36
N GLU A 346 17.82 -15.33 -20.01
CA GLU A 346 16.78 -15.75 -20.97
C GLU A 346 16.10 -14.59 -21.73
N SER A 347 16.48 -13.35 -21.43
CA SER A 347 15.96 -12.13 -22.07
C SER A 347 16.27 -12.05 -23.58
N GLN A 348 17.26 -12.81 -24.08
CA GLN A 348 17.70 -12.73 -25.48
C GLN A 348 17.19 -13.86 -26.40
N GLN A 349 16.72 -15.00 -25.87
CA GLN A 349 16.39 -16.18 -26.70
C GLN A 349 14.89 -16.50 -26.85
N ASN A 350 14.02 -16.02 -25.95
CA ASN A 350 12.61 -16.43 -25.95
C ASN A 350 11.65 -15.29 -26.33
N GLU A 351 11.64 -14.86 -27.60
CA GLU A 351 10.53 -14.08 -28.18
C GLU A 351 9.35 -14.97 -28.67
N HIS A 352 9.41 -16.30 -28.54
CA HIS A 352 8.47 -17.21 -29.21
C HIS A 352 7.68 -18.22 -28.35
N SER A 353 7.80 -18.24 -27.03
CA SER A 353 7.06 -19.23 -26.22
C SER A 353 5.74 -18.67 -25.67
N GLY A 354 4.64 -19.22 -26.17
CA GLY A 354 3.27 -18.77 -25.96
C GLY A 354 2.67 -19.02 -24.57
N THR A 355 1.65 -18.20 -24.29
CA THR A 355 0.42 -18.53 -23.54
C THR A 355 0.56 -19.19 -22.15
N ALA A 356 1.13 -18.47 -21.18
CA ALA A 356 0.72 -18.65 -19.78
C ALA A 356 -0.54 -17.81 -19.52
N GLN A 357 -1.72 -18.39 -19.74
CA GLN A 357 -2.99 -17.74 -19.41
C GLN A 357 -3.25 -17.88 -17.90
N ILE A 358 -3.14 -16.77 -17.17
CA ILE A 358 -3.62 -16.67 -15.79
C ILE A 358 -5.15 -16.69 -15.85
N HIS A 359 -5.73 -17.86 -15.59
CA HIS A 359 -7.17 -17.98 -15.37
C HIS A 359 -7.54 -17.23 -14.09
N THR A 360 -8.47 -16.29 -14.19
CA THR A 360 -9.22 -15.86 -13.00
C THR A 360 -10.62 -15.40 -13.40
N GLU A 361 -11.58 -15.94 -12.66
CA GLU A 361 -13.01 -15.67 -12.74
C GLU A 361 -13.30 -14.16 -12.67
N GLN A 362 -13.89 -13.64 -13.75
CA GLN A 362 -14.44 -12.31 -13.76
C GLN A 362 -15.87 -12.35 -13.23
N ILE A 363 -16.07 -11.79 -12.04
CA ILE A 363 -17.41 -11.40 -11.61
C ILE A 363 -17.78 -10.12 -12.36
N ARG A 364 -18.50 -10.25 -13.48
CA ARG A 364 -19.09 -9.13 -14.24
C ARG A 364 -20.61 -9.22 -14.15
N GLY A 365 -21.25 -8.18 -13.63
CA GLY A 365 -22.71 -8.00 -13.68
C GLY A 365 -23.22 -7.04 -12.60
N LEU A 366 -24.10 -6.10 -12.98
CA LEU A 366 -24.81 -5.23 -12.03
C LEU A 366 -25.70 -6.06 -11.07
N SER A 367 -26.21 -7.21 -11.53
CA SER A 367 -26.92 -8.18 -10.68
C SER A 367 -25.99 -8.83 -9.64
N ASN A 368 -24.73 -9.11 -9.98
CA ASN A 368 -23.75 -9.65 -9.04
C ASN A 368 -23.26 -8.60 -8.05
N ILE A 369 -23.25 -7.31 -8.41
CA ILE A 369 -22.99 -6.20 -7.48
C ILE A 369 -24.12 -6.13 -6.44
N LEU A 370 -25.37 -6.21 -6.87
CA LEU A 370 -26.53 -6.29 -5.98
C LEU A 370 -26.51 -7.57 -5.13
N TYR A 371 -26.09 -8.72 -5.70
CA TYR A 371 -25.96 -9.97 -4.96
C TYR A 371 -24.83 -9.92 -3.92
N ALA A 372 -23.70 -9.29 -4.22
CA ALA A 372 -22.60 -9.05 -3.28
C ALA A 372 -23.03 -8.11 -2.14
N ILE A 373 -23.74 -7.02 -2.45
CA ILE A 373 -24.28 -6.12 -1.41
C ILE A 373 -25.30 -6.88 -0.55
N LYS A 374 -26.17 -7.69 -1.16
CA LYS A 374 -27.18 -8.50 -0.45
C LYS A 374 -26.54 -9.61 0.40
N SER A 375 -25.46 -10.26 -0.07
CA SER A 375 -24.74 -11.29 0.68
C SER A 375 -23.97 -10.71 1.86
N HIS A 376 -23.51 -9.46 1.77
CA HIS A 376 -22.91 -8.72 2.89
C HIS A 376 -23.95 -8.06 3.82
N CYS A 377 -25.24 -8.09 3.46
CA CYS A 377 -26.35 -7.58 4.27
C CYS A 377 -26.83 -8.65 5.28
N HIS A 378 -25.90 -9.16 6.10
CA HIS A 378 -26.19 -10.02 7.24
C HIS A 378 -25.46 -9.48 8.47
N PHE A 379 -26.09 -9.53 9.65
CA PHE A 379 -25.57 -8.99 10.91
C PHE A 379 -24.20 -9.57 11.34
N ASN A 380 -23.77 -10.67 10.72
CA ASN A 380 -22.46 -11.28 10.99
C ASN A 380 -21.32 -10.69 10.14
N SER A 381 -21.62 -9.88 9.12
CA SER A 381 -20.59 -9.25 8.29
C SER A 381 -19.89 -8.10 9.04
N GLN A 382 -18.56 -8.09 9.00
CA GLN A 382 -17.76 -7.01 9.61
C GLN A 382 -18.07 -5.65 9.00
N LEU A 383 -18.36 -5.58 7.70
CA LEU A 383 -18.68 -4.33 7.00
C LEU A 383 -20.02 -3.73 7.44
N PHE A 384 -21.07 -4.55 7.55
CA PHE A 384 -22.39 -4.09 8.00
C PHE A 384 -22.33 -3.56 9.44
N ARG A 385 -21.68 -4.30 10.36
CA ARG A 385 -21.47 -3.85 11.75
C ARG A 385 -20.69 -2.54 11.80
N HIS A 386 -19.69 -2.39 10.94
CA HIS A 386 -18.92 -1.15 10.84
C HIS A 386 -19.78 0.01 10.33
N ALA A 387 -20.58 -0.18 9.28
CA ALA A 387 -21.46 0.84 8.71
C ALA A 387 -22.48 1.36 9.74
N VAL A 388 -23.14 0.44 10.47
CA VAL A 388 -24.09 0.80 11.54
C VAL A 388 -23.37 1.56 12.66
N ARG A 389 -22.23 1.03 13.16
CA ARG A 389 -21.46 1.69 14.21
C ARG A 389 -21.02 3.10 13.81
N LEU A 390 -20.49 3.27 12.60
CA LEU A 390 -20.04 4.56 12.10
C LEU A 390 -21.21 5.55 11.97
N SER A 391 -22.36 5.08 11.49
CA SER A 391 -23.56 5.90 11.34
C SER A 391 -24.12 6.37 12.69
N ILE A 392 -24.12 5.49 13.70
CA ILE A 392 -24.50 5.86 15.08
C ILE A 392 -23.54 6.90 15.64
N VAL A 393 -22.23 6.72 15.46
CA VAL A 393 -21.21 7.68 15.93
C VAL A 393 -21.36 9.03 15.23
N VAL A 394 -21.64 9.04 13.93
CA VAL A 394 -21.91 10.28 13.17
C VAL A 394 -23.18 10.96 13.69
N PHE A 395 -24.26 10.21 13.89
CA PHE A 395 -25.52 10.73 14.41
C PHE A 395 -25.34 11.36 15.80
N THR A 396 -24.70 10.65 16.73
CA THR A 396 -24.44 11.18 18.08
C THR A 396 -23.52 12.38 18.04
N SER A 397 -22.48 12.38 17.20
CA SER A 397 -21.57 13.52 17.03
C SER A 397 -22.30 14.76 16.53
N CYS A 398 -23.12 14.63 15.49
CA CYS A 398 -23.93 15.74 14.96
C CYS A 398 -24.90 16.26 16.03
N THR A 399 -25.60 15.38 16.73
CA THR A 399 -26.55 15.76 17.80
C THR A 399 -25.86 16.51 18.94
N ILE A 400 -24.68 16.06 19.37
CA ILE A 400 -23.89 16.72 20.41
C ILE A 400 -23.45 18.12 19.94
N VAL A 401 -22.95 18.24 18.71
CA VAL A 401 -22.50 19.52 18.16
C VAL A 401 -23.64 20.53 18.09
N GLU A 402 -24.82 20.08 17.67
CA GLU A 402 -26.03 20.91 17.61
C GLU A 402 -26.53 21.31 19.00
N PHE A 403 -26.59 20.37 19.94
CA PHE A 403 -27.09 20.61 21.30
C PHE A 403 -26.20 21.56 22.10
N PHE A 404 -24.87 21.44 21.96
CA PHE A 404 -23.90 22.30 22.65
C PHE A 404 -23.49 23.55 21.86
N GLN A 405 -24.02 23.74 20.65
CA GLN A 405 -23.69 24.86 19.74
C GLN A 405 -22.18 25.14 19.65
N LEU A 406 -21.40 24.08 19.45
CA LEU A 406 -19.94 24.19 19.44
C LEU A 406 -19.46 24.85 18.15
N ASP A 407 -18.85 26.03 18.24
CA ASP A 407 -18.27 26.80 17.11
C ASP A 407 -17.30 26.00 16.22
N ARG A 408 -16.75 24.89 16.73
CA ARG A 408 -15.81 24.00 16.01
C ARG A 408 -16.22 22.53 16.01
N GLY A 409 -17.51 22.25 16.16
CA GLY A 409 -18.04 20.90 16.29
C GLY A 409 -17.72 19.96 15.11
N TYR A 410 -17.44 20.50 13.93
CA TYR A 410 -17.01 19.73 12.75
C TYR A 410 -15.77 18.86 13.01
N TRP A 411 -14.88 19.24 13.94
CA TRP A 411 -13.70 18.44 14.27
C TRP A 411 -14.05 17.10 14.90
N ILE A 412 -15.13 17.04 15.69
CA ILE A 412 -15.60 15.80 16.33
C ILE A 412 -16.07 14.81 15.26
N LEU A 413 -16.79 15.34 14.26
CA LEU A 413 -17.28 14.54 13.15
C LEU A 413 -16.13 14.04 12.26
N LEU A 414 -15.17 14.92 11.97
CA LEU A 414 -13.97 14.60 11.21
C LEU A 414 -13.11 13.55 11.92
N THR A 415 -12.82 13.71 13.22
CA THR A 415 -12.03 12.72 13.97
C THR A 415 -12.74 11.37 14.02
N SER A 416 -14.05 11.36 14.22
CA SER A 416 -14.85 10.13 14.27
C SER A 416 -14.73 9.31 12.99
N VAL A 417 -14.86 9.95 11.83
CA VAL A 417 -14.77 9.27 10.53
C VAL A 417 -13.35 8.81 10.20
N PHE A 418 -12.31 9.58 10.55
CA PHE A 418 -10.92 9.16 10.28
C PHE A 418 -10.39 8.07 11.23
N VAL A 419 -10.82 8.07 12.50
CA VAL A 419 -10.34 7.13 13.51
C VAL A 419 -11.06 5.78 13.42
N CYS A 420 -12.37 5.78 13.16
CA CYS A 420 -13.14 4.55 13.09
C CYS A 420 -12.70 3.69 11.90
N GLN A 421 -12.17 2.50 12.18
CA GLN A 421 -11.82 1.50 11.17
C GLN A 421 -12.65 0.22 11.37
N PRO A 422 -12.85 -0.62 10.34
CA PRO A 422 -13.59 -1.88 10.50
C PRO A 422 -13.02 -2.78 11.61
N ASN A 423 -11.70 -2.81 11.75
CA ASN A 423 -10.97 -3.62 12.74
C ASN A 423 -10.62 -2.81 14.00
N TYR A 424 -10.71 -3.46 15.17
CA TYR A 424 -10.37 -2.85 16.46
C TYR A 424 -8.90 -2.43 16.52
N SER A 425 -7.97 -3.31 16.16
CA SER A 425 -6.52 -3.01 16.15
C SER A 425 -6.18 -1.82 15.25
N ALA A 426 -6.84 -1.71 14.09
CA ALA A 426 -6.68 -0.58 13.19
C ALA A 426 -7.23 0.73 13.80
N THR A 427 -8.38 0.67 14.48
CA THR A 427 -8.97 1.82 15.18
C THR A 427 -8.05 2.31 16.30
N LYS A 428 -7.51 1.39 17.11
CA LYS A 428 -6.55 1.73 18.20
C LYS A 428 -5.29 2.42 17.65
N MET A 429 -4.76 1.91 16.54
CA MET A 429 -3.60 2.52 15.90
C MET A 429 -3.90 3.92 15.37
N ARG A 430 -5.05 4.12 14.70
CA ARG A 430 -5.49 5.43 14.22
C ARG A 430 -5.73 6.42 15.35
N LEU A 431 -6.33 5.97 16.45
CA LEU A 431 -6.53 6.80 17.63
C LEU A 431 -5.20 7.30 18.20
N ARG A 432 -4.22 6.39 18.37
CA ARG A 432 -2.88 6.75 18.83
C ARG A 432 -2.21 7.75 17.89
N GLN A 433 -2.28 7.51 16.57
CA GLN A 433 -1.75 8.43 15.55
C GLN A 433 -2.43 9.81 15.63
N ARG A 434 -3.75 9.85 15.85
CA ARG A 434 -4.50 11.10 15.98
C ARG A 434 -4.07 11.88 17.23
N ILE A 435 -3.96 11.22 18.38
CA ILE A 435 -3.54 11.85 19.64
C ILE A 435 -2.13 12.43 19.51
N ILE A 436 -1.17 11.63 19.04
CA ILE A 436 0.22 12.07 18.81
C ILE A 436 0.24 13.22 17.80
N GLY A 437 -0.53 13.10 16.72
CA GLY A 437 -0.62 14.12 15.68
C GLY A 437 -1.24 15.43 16.16
N THR A 438 -2.25 15.40 17.03
CA THR A 438 -2.82 16.61 17.63
C THR A 438 -1.85 17.26 18.60
N ILE A 439 -1.12 16.48 19.40
CA ILE A 439 -0.11 17.02 20.33
C ILE A 439 1.00 17.70 19.54
N LEU A 440 1.58 17.02 18.54
CA LEU A 440 2.61 17.60 17.68
C LEU A 440 2.10 18.82 16.91
N GLY A 441 0.87 18.76 16.39
CA GLY A 441 0.23 19.86 15.69
C GLY A 441 0.05 21.10 16.56
N VAL A 442 -0.36 20.92 17.82
CA VAL A 442 -0.47 22.03 18.80
C VAL A 442 0.91 22.59 19.15
N ILE A 443 1.92 21.74 19.38
CA ILE A 443 3.28 22.18 19.68
C ILE A 443 3.85 23.01 18.52
N ILE A 444 3.79 22.49 17.29
CA ILE A 444 4.31 23.16 16.09
C ILE A 444 3.49 24.42 15.79
N GLY A 445 2.16 24.33 15.85
CA GLY A 445 1.26 25.45 15.66
C GLY A 445 1.49 26.58 16.66
N SER A 446 1.77 26.24 17.93
CA SER A 446 2.10 27.21 18.97
C SER A 446 3.50 27.80 18.82
N LEU A 447 4.45 27.08 18.20
CA LEU A 447 5.83 27.53 18.03
C LEU A 447 6.01 28.42 16.78
N LEU A 448 5.20 28.20 15.74
CA LEU A 448 5.25 28.95 14.48
C LEU A 448 5.23 30.48 14.65
N PRO A 449 4.37 31.08 15.50
CA PRO A 449 4.37 32.53 15.75
C PRO A 449 5.66 33.07 16.38
N TYR A 450 6.44 32.24 17.10
CA TYR A 450 7.68 32.66 17.77
C TYR A 450 8.89 32.69 16.83
N ILE A 451 8.82 32.04 15.67
CA ILE A 451 9.85 32.10 14.62
C ILE A 451 9.72 33.39 13.79
N ASN A 452 8.54 34.03 13.85
CA ASN A 452 8.14 35.20 13.07
C ASN A 452 8.96 36.50 13.32
N PRO A 453 9.43 36.84 14.54
CA PRO A 453 10.21 38.06 14.75
C PRO A 453 11.63 38.02 14.17
N LEU A 454 12.21 36.84 13.91
CA LEU A 454 13.58 36.68 13.40
C LEU A 454 13.69 36.83 11.86
N LEU A 455 12.60 36.54 11.13
CA LEU A 455 12.56 36.64 9.66
C LEU A 455 12.21 38.05 9.16
N ASN A 456 11.44 38.82 9.94
CA ASN A 456 11.01 40.17 9.56
C ASN A 456 12.14 41.21 9.50
N TYR A 457 13.33 40.92 10.05
CA TYR A 457 14.48 41.85 10.01
C TYR A 457 15.38 41.70 8.78
N SER A 458 15.20 40.69 7.92
CA SER A 458 16.13 40.42 6.80
C SER A 458 15.58 40.73 5.40
N TRP A 459 14.28 40.92 5.23
CA TRP A 459 13.70 41.26 3.92
C TRP A 459 12.63 42.33 4.04
N GLY A 460 13.04 43.59 3.94
CA GLY A 460 12.13 44.72 3.85
C GLY A 460 11.35 44.71 2.54
N LEU A 461 10.17 44.09 2.52
CA LEU A 461 9.14 44.34 1.51
C LEU A 461 7.76 44.00 2.08
N SER A 462 6.94 45.04 2.22
CA SER A 462 5.66 45.11 2.95
C SER A 462 4.48 44.37 2.30
N SER A 463 4.64 43.11 1.86
CA SER A 463 3.55 42.34 1.22
C SER A 463 3.53 40.83 1.48
N GLN A 464 4.26 40.32 2.47
CA GLN A 464 4.39 38.86 2.72
C GLN A 464 3.55 38.20 3.84
N PRO A 465 2.71 38.86 4.66
CA PRO A 465 1.99 38.13 5.72
C PRO A 465 0.96 37.13 5.15
N ALA A 466 0.39 37.40 3.97
CA ALA A 466 -0.54 36.48 3.30
C ALA A 466 0.17 35.22 2.79
N LEU A 467 1.34 35.36 2.16
CA LEU A 467 2.16 34.25 1.67
C LEU A 467 2.54 33.29 2.80
N TYR A 468 2.94 33.81 3.97
CA TYR A 468 3.32 32.97 5.11
C TYR A 468 2.14 32.34 5.85
N PHE A 469 0.98 33.01 5.91
CA PHE A 469 -0.22 32.43 6.52
C PHE A 469 -0.76 31.26 5.68
N SER A 470 -0.80 31.42 4.36
CA SER A 470 -1.13 30.34 3.41
C SER A 470 -0.10 29.22 3.44
N PHE A 471 1.19 29.54 3.55
CA PHE A 471 2.27 28.55 3.64
C PHE A 471 2.23 27.77 4.97
N SER A 472 1.86 28.42 6.08
CA SER A 472 1.67 27.82 7.40
C SER A 472 0.47 26.86 7.43
N GLU A 473 -0.67 27.23 6.84
CA GLU A 473 -1.82 26.32 6.70
C GLU A 473 -1.49 25.13 5.79
N VAL A 474 -0.82 25.37 4.66
CA VAL A 474 -0.35 24.31 3.76
C VAL A 474 0.63 23.37 4.48
N ILE A 475 1.59 23.87 5.26
CA ILE A 475 2.51 23.04 6.05
C ILE A 475 1.75 22.25 7.12
N THR A 476 0.84 22.87 7.85
CA THR A 476 0.06 22.20 8.91
C THR A 476 -0.83 21.09 8.32
N THR A 477 -1.37 21.33 7.13
CA THR A 477 -2.22 20.36 6.40
C THR A 477 -1.38 19.26 5.75
N VAL A 478 -0.21 19.59 5.20
CA VAL A 478 0.81 18.65 4.70
C VAL A 478 1.39 17.81 5.83
N PHE A 479 1.53 18.36 7.04
CA PHE A 479 1.98 17.65 8.25
C PHE A 479 0.90 16.70 8.77
N GLN A 480 -0.38 17.09 8.74
CA GLN A 480 -1.50 16.16 8.98
C GLN A 480 -1.58 15.06 7.91
N LEU A 481 -1.22 15.37 6.66
CA LEU A 481 -1.09 14.41 5.55
C LEU A 481 0.07 13.43 5.79
N PHE A 482 1.21 13.90 6.30
CA PHE A 482 2.37 13.08 6.64
C PHE A 482 2.03 12.06 7.74
N LEU A 483 1.22 12.46 8.73
CA LEU A 483 0.70 11.58 9.78
C LEU A 483 -0.38 10.60 9.26
N SER A 484 -1.16 10.98 8.25
CA SER A 484 -2.23 10.15 7.67
C SER A 484 -1.74 9.09 6.66
N ARG A 485 -0.69 9.42 5.89
CA ARG A 485 -0.10 8.56 4.84
C ARG A 485 0.97 7.59 5.34
N CYS A 486 1.33 7.60 6.62
CA CYS A 486 2.03 6.49 7.28
C CYS A 486 1.09 5.26 7.43
N LYS A 487 0.66 4.69 6.30
CA LYS A 487 0.33 3.28 6.17
C LYS A 487 1.65 2.58 5.81
N PHE A 488 2.10 1.69 6.68
CA PHE A 488 3.19 0.71 6.54
C PHE A 488 4.25 0.99 5.45
#